data_AF-A0A078ANA6-F1
#
_entry.id   AF-A0A078ANA6-F1
#
_cell.length_a   1.000
_cell.length_b   1.000
_cell.length_c   1.000
_cell.angle_alpha   90.00
_cell.angle_beta   90.00
_cell.angle_gamma   90.00
#
_symmetry.space_group_name_H-M   'P 1'
#
loop_
_entity.id
_entity.type
_entity.pdbx_description
1 polymer ?
#
loop_
_entity_poly.entity_id
_entity_poly.type
_entity_poly.pdbx_seq_one_letter_code
_entity_poly.pdbx_strand_id
1 'polypeptide(L)'
;MSEDGLRAKKKKDDDLEMVEDNEDKRLIEEQQKVQNPSNQPKVEEDFDIRHCNVDVVTYVELETNSSLLLISLLSILAFGLLSTFIIPVVYLVSQIATHRCSRCLQKMGQKSWVGLPNNFSDEIWQFRLGKCSIILARLYAIIALSLVLGFCLYYVYLRPSFFQPLTPYHTPEQSIQISSSWNEFLIDCGGQVIVENFIHARSVFNQKYENNVIEWLGYFSEIKDTDRFPLFSDTIVKTIMIKMFPSESMMYPDIVLSIPYSLDKQLSEMFSTLKKGHELRFKAKLVSIGNEFKMHHLLAQSIQKTGYLRELSELFVRDGSMPLI
;
A
#
# COMPACT_ATOMS: atom_id res chain seq x y z
N MET A 1 -46.02 29.90 64.57
CA MET A 1 -47.03 30.80 65.14
C MET A 1 -46.39 32.18 65.20
N SER A 2 -46.87 33.09 64.33
CA SER A 2 -46.67 34.55 64.21
C SER A 2 -45.24 35.14 64.34
N GLU A 3 -44.75 35.82 63.29
CA GLU A 3 -44.86 37.30 63.06
C GLU A 3 -44.17 38.09 64.19
N ASP A 4 -43.33 39.10 63.99
CA ASP A 4 -43.00 39.96 62.85
C ASP A 4 -41.69 40.69 63.20
N GLY A 5 -40.98 41.25 62.22
CA GLY A 5 -39.80 42.06 62.51
C GLY A 5 -39.03 42.63 61.32
N LEU A 6 -39.74 43.30 60.41
CA LEU A 6 -39.19 44.03 59.27
C LEU A 6 -38.22 45.14 59.73
N ARG A 7 -36.97 45.16 59.24
CA ARG A 7 -36.08 46.33 59.36
C ARG A 7 -35.36 46.66 58.06
N ALA A 8 -35.77 47.80 57.50
CA ALA A 8 -35.26 48.42 56.29
C ALA A 8 -33.77 48.81 56.38
N LYS A 9 -33.05 48.67 55.26
CA LYS A 9 -31.80 49.40 54.99
C LYS A 9 -31.77 49.92 53.56
N LYS A 10 -31.82 51.26 53.46
CA LYS A 10 -31.49 52.11 52.32
C LYS A 10 -30.11 51.78 51.73
N LYS A 11 -30.04 51.67 50.40
CA LYS A 11 -28.90 51.96 49.51
C LYS A 11 -29.54 52.63 48.29
N LYS A 12 -29.54 53.96 48.18
CA LYS A 12 -28.49 54.86 47.67
C LYS A 12 -28.20 54.52 46.20
N ASP A 13 -28.96 55.21 45.35
CA ASP A 13 -28.82 55.31 43.92
C ASP A 13 -27.56 56.14 43.61
N ASP A 14 -26.63 55.56 42.86
CA ASP A 14 -25.54 56.28 42.21
C ASP A 14 -25.83 56.19 40.70
N ASP A 15 -26.34 57.29 40.15
CA ASP A 15 -26.52 57.49 38.71
C ASP A 15 -25.13 57.54 38.06
N LEU A 16 -24.79 56.49 37.31
CA LEU A 16 -23.61 56.45 36.46
C LEU A 16 -24.05 56.89 35.05
N GLU A 17 -23.82 58.16 34.71
CA GLU A 17 -23.87 58.63 33.32
C GLU A 17 -22.77 57.91 32.53
N MET A 18 -23.14 56.98 31.66
CA MET A 18 -22.24 56.46 30.64
C MET A 18 -22.12 57.51 29.54
N VAL A 19 -20.96 58.14 29.45
CA VAL A 19 -20.51 58.81 28.24
C VAL A 19 -20.26 57.69 27.21
N GLU A 20 -21.19 57.52 26.27
CA GLU A 20 -20.99 56.67 25.10
C GLU A 20 -19.87 57.28 24.24
N ASP A 21 -18.70 56.66 24.27
CA ASP A 21 -17.60 56.98 23.37
C ASP A 21 -18.04 56.74 21.91
N ASN A 22 -17.88 57.80 21.11
CA ASN A 22 -18.35 57.92 19.74
C ASN A 22 -17.55 57.05 18.72
N GLU A 23 -16.72 56.11 19.21
CA GLU A 23 -15.91 55.20 18.39
C GLU A 23 -16.66 53.90 18.04
N ASP A 24 -17.55 53.41 18.92
CA ASP A 24 -18.27 52.15 18.68
C ASP A 24 -19.37 52.27 17.60
N LYS A 25 -19.90 53.48 17.35
CA LYS A 25 -20.86 53.71 16.26
C LYS A 25 -20.22 53.65 14.86
N ARG A 26 -18.92 53.89 14.72
CA ARG A 26 -18.23 53.78 13.42
C ARG A 26 -17.91 52.34 13.02
N LEU A 27 -17.67 51.46 14.00
CA LEU A 27 -17.43 50.03 13.74
C LEU A 27 -18.70 49.27 13.34
N ILE A 28 -19.88 49.75 13.75
CA ILE A 28 -21.17 49.14 13.38
C ILE A 28 -21.61 49.56 11.96
N GLU A 29 -21.32 50.79 11.52
CA GLU A 29 -21.62 51.23 10.15
C GLU A 29 -20.70 50.59 9.08
N GLU A 30 -19.45 50.25 9.41
CA GLU A 30 -18.57 49.51 8.48
C GLU A 30 -18.95 48.02 8.37
N GLN A 31 -19.53 47.41 9.41
CA GLN A 31 -19.95 46.01 9.37
C GLN A 31 -21.31 45.80 8.70
N GLN A 32 -22.22 46.79 8.70
CA GLN A 32 -23.52 46.67 8.02
C GLN A 32 -23.47 46.87 6.49
N LYS A 33 -22.35 47.32 5.91
CA LYS A 33 -22.17 47.35 4.45
C LYS A 33 -21.80 45.99 3.83
N VAL A 34 -21.51 44.96 4.63
CA VAL A 34 -21.01 43.65 4.14
C VAL A 34 -22.07 42.54 4.16
N GLN A 35 -23.24 42.74 4.78
CA GLN A 35 -24.29 41.71 4.85
C GLN A 35 -25.64 42.22 4.34
N ASN A 36 -25.77 42.32 3.01
CA ASN A 36 -27.08 42.34 2.37
C ASN A 36 -27.04 41.56 1.03
N PRO A 37 -27.40 40.27 1.00
CA PRO A 37 -27.21 39.41 -0.18
C PRO A 37 -28.38 39.41 -1.19
N SER A 38 -29.19 40.49 -1.28
CA SER A 38 -30.36 40.51 -2.18
C SER A 38 -30.40 41.63 -3.22
N ASN A 39 -29.32 42.40 -3.42
CA ASN A 39 -29.21 43.32 -4.55
C ASN A 39 -27.80 43.26 -5.13
N GLN A 40 -27.49 42.15 -5.80
CA GLN A 40 -26.43 42.17 -6.81
C GLN A 40 -27.07 42.61 -8.13
N PRO A 41 -26.60 43.67 -8.79
CA PRO A 41 -26.87 43.80 -10.22
C PRO A 41 -26.32 42.53 -10.88
N LYS A 42 -27.10 41.90 -11.77
CA LYS A 42 -26.55 40.96 -12.75
C LYS A 42 -25.49 41.75 -13.51
N VAL A 43 -24.24 41.62 -13.08
CA VAL A 43 -23.10 42.01 -13.88
C VAL A 43 -23.00 40.93 -14.94
N GLU A 44 -23.69 41.15 -16.06
CA GLU A 44 -23.19 40.67 -17.34
C GLU A 44 -21.78 41.25 -17.45
N GLU A 45 -20.78 40.44 -17.15
CA GLU A 45 -19.39 40.75 -17.49
C GLU A 45 -19.30 40.71 -19.01
N ASP A 46 -19.63 41.84 -19.63
CA ASP A 46 -19.44 42.06 -21.05
C ASP A 46 -17.93 42.19 -21.29
N PHE A 47 -17.31 41.06 -21.64
CA PHE A 47 -15.90 41.00 -21.99
C PHE A 47 -15.73 41.65 -23.36
N ASP A 48 -15.40 42.95 -23.37
CA ASP A 48 -15.03 43.67 -24.60
C ASP A 48 -13.69 43.15 -25.14
N ILE A 49 -13.77 42.18 -26.05
CA ILE A 49 -12.61 41.61 -26.73
C ILE A 49 -12.17 42.61 -27.81
N ARG A 50 -11.07 43.33 -27.58
CA ARG A 50 -10.40 44.19 -28.59
C ARG A 50 -9.97 43.51 -29.89
N HIS A 51 -10.36 42.26 -30.15
CA HIS A 51 -10.06 41.48 -31.35
C HIS A 51 -11.30 40.90 -32.06
N CYS A 52 -12.47 40.91 -31.44
CA CYS A 52 -13.72 40.48 -32.04
C CYS A 52 -14.82 41.40 -31.49
N ASN A 53 -15.07 42.50 -32.18
CA ASN A 53 -15.96 43.59 -31.78
C ASN A 53 -17.45 43.21 -31.89
N VAL A 54 -17.83 42.06 -31.32
CA VAL A 54 -19.16 41.44 -31.41
C VAL A 54 -19.44 40.73 -30.08
N ASP A 55 -20.64 40.87 -29.55
CA ASP A 55 -21.11 40.11 -28.40
C ASP A 55 -21.10 38.62 -28.75
N VAL A 56 -20.18 37.86 -28.16
CA VAL A 56 -20.02 36.43 -28.48
C VAL A 56 -20.39 35.57 -27.28
N VAL A 57 -21.27 34.59 -27.54
CA VAL A 57 -21.54 33.49 -26.60
C VAL A 57 -20.25 32.69 -26.40
N THR A 58 -19.74 32.70 -25.16
CA THR A 58 -18.61 31.86 -24.76
C THR A 58 -19.07 30.42 -24.55
N TYR A 59 -18.21 29.47 -24.87
CA TYR A 59 -18.43 28.07 -24.53
C TYR A 59 -17.33 27.62 -23.56
N VAL A 60 -17.68 26.67 -22.70
CA VAL A 60 -16.82 26.22 -21.60
C VAL A 60 -16.14 24.92 -22.01
N GLU A 61 -14.81 24.92 -22.04
CA GLU A 61 -14.01 23.71 -22.18
C GLU A 61 -13.45 23.30 -20.81
N LEU A 62 -13.39 21.99 -20.58
CA LEU A 62 -12.79 21.40 -19.38
C LEU A 62 -11.37 20.97 -19.72
N GLU A 63 -10.38 21.71 -19.23
CA GLU A 63 -8.97 21.41 -19.39
C GLU A 63 -8.40 20.75 -18.13
N THR A 64 -7.52 19.76 -18.31
CA THR A 64 -6.81 19.13 -17.21
C THR A 64 -5.63 19.97 -16.76
N ASN A 65 -5.49 20.21 -15.46
CA ASN A 65 -4.32 20.87 -14.91
C ASN A 65 -3.10 19.94 -14.94
N SER A 66 -1.92 20.45 -15.30
CA SER A 66 -0.64 19.73 -15.21
C SER A 66 -0.36 19.21 -13.78
N SER A 67 -0.85 19.92 -12.77
CA SER A 67 -0.72 19.51 -11.35
C SER A 67 -1.48 18.22 -11.00
N LEU A 68 -2.43 17.77 -11.82
CA LEU A 68 -3.19 16.54 -11.59
C LEU A 68 -2.27 15.32 -11.50
N LEU A 69 -1.23 15.25 -12.34
CA LEU A 69 -0.29 14.13 -12.36
C LEU A 69 0.47 14.05 -11.03
N LEU A 70 0.92 15.20 -10.51
CA LEU A 70 1.61 15.28 -9.23
C LEU A 70 0.69 14.85 -8.08
N ILE A 71 -0.56 15.33 -8.06
CA ILE A 71 -1.54 14.98 -7.02
C ILE A 71 -1.90 13.50 -7.09
N SER A 72 -2.04 12.94 -8.29
CA SER A 72 -2.27 11.51 -8.49
C SER A 72 -1.10 10.68 -7.98
N LEU A 73 0.14 11.08 -8.27
CA LEU A 73 1.33 10.40 -7.78
C LEU A 73 1.42 10.42 -6.25
N LEU A 74 1.17 11.59 -5.64
CA LEU A 74 1.13 11.73 -4.18
C LEU A 74 0.02 10.90 -3.56
N SER A 75 -1.14 10.81 -4.21
CA SER A 75 -2.26 9.99 -3.76
C SER A 75 -1.94 8.50 -3.83
N ILE A 76 -1.24 8.04 -4.89
CA ILE A 76 -0.76 6.65 -5.00
C ILE A 76 0.24 6.34 -3.89
N LEU A 77 1.16 7.27 -3.61
CA LEU A 77 2.17 7.08 -2.59
C LEU A 77 1.57 7.06 -1.18
N ALA A 78 0.60 7.92 -0.90
CA ALA A 78 -0.07 8.00 0.41
C ALA A 78 -1.06 6.85 0.65
N PHE A 79 -1.90 6.52 -0.34
CA PHE A 79 -3.02 5.60 -0.17
C PHE A 79 -2.81 4.21 -0.81
N GLY A 80 -1.74 4.02 -1.60
CA GLY A 80 -1.46 2.76 -2.29
C GLY A 80 -2.59 2.36 -3.24
N LEU A 81 -3.07 1.11 -3.14
CA LEU A 81 -4.14 0.58 -3.98
C LEU A 81 -5.48 1.33 -3.82
N LEU A 82 -5.73 1.94 -2.65
CA LEU A 82 -6.95 2.72 -2.43
C LEU A 82 -6.98 4.00 -3.30
N SER A 83 -5.82 4.47 -3.76
CA SER A 83 -5.73 5.62 -4.67
C SER A 83 -6.48 5.39 -5.98
N THR A 84 -6.63 4.14 -6.44
CA THR A 84 -7.37 3.82 -7.67
C THR A 84 -8.83 4.28 -7.60
N PHE A 85 -9.43 4.31 -6.40
CA PHE A 85 -10.78 4.84 -6.18
C PHE A 85 -10.80 6.36 -5.98
N ILE A 86 -9.70 6.93 -5.47
CA ILE A 86 -9.59 8.36 -5.16
C ILE A 86 -9.25 9.18 -6.42
N ILE A 87 -8.43 8.65 -7.32
CA ILE A 87 -7.96 9.35 -8.53
C ILE A 87 -9.11 9.82 -9.43
N PRO A 88 -10.18 9.04 -9.71
CA PRO A 88 -11.31 9.54 -10.49
C PRO A 88 -12.01 10.73 -9.84
N VAL A 89 -12.13 10.74 -8.51
CA VAL A 89 -12.73 11.86 -7.77
C VAL A 89 -11.82 13.09 -7.86
N VAL A 90 -10.52 12.90 -7.64
CA VAL A 90 -9.52 13.97 -7.79
C VAL A 90 -9.50 14.52 -9.21
N TYR A 91 -9.62 13.65 -10.23
CA TYR A 91 -9.72 14.03 -11.64
C TYR A 91 -10.92 14.94 -11.88
N LEU A 92 -12.11 14.53 -11.43
CA LEU A 92 -13.34 15.32 -11.58
C LEU A 92 -13.24 16.70 -10.90
N VAL A 93 -12.62 16.76 -9.71
CA VAL A 93 -12.43 18.02 -8.96
C VAL A 93 -11.34 18.90 -9.57
N SER A 94 -10.36 18.33 -10.26
CA SER A 94 -9.20 19.05 -10.81
C SER A 94 -9.43 19.64 -12.20
N GLN A 95 -10.58 19.38 -12.83
CA GLN A 95 -10.91 19.96 -14.13
C GLN A 95 -11.08 21.48 -14.01
N ILE A 96 -10.43 22.22 -14.91
CA ILE A 96 -10.51 23.67 -14.96
C ILE A 96 -11.46 24.06 -16.09
N ALA A 97 -12.44 24.90 -15.78
CA ALA A 97 -13.30 25.53 -16.77
C ALA A 97 -12.56 26.71 -17.42
N THR A 98 -12.20 26.56 -18.69
CA THR A 98 -11.69 27.64 -19.54
C THR A 98 -12.80 28.15 -20.44
N HIS A 99 -13.11 29.45 -20.30
CA HIS A 99 -14.04 30.11 -21.21
C HIS A 99 -13.27 30.52 -22.46
N ARG A 100 -13.70 29.99 -23.61
CA ARG A 100 -13.14 30.35 -24.91
C ARG A 100 -14.17 31.10 -25.74
N CYS A 101 -13.68 32.03 -26.55
CA CYS A 101 -14.50 32.66 -27.58
C CYS A 101 -14.81 31.63 -28.69
N SER A 102 -16.07 31.48 -29.07
CA SER A 102 -16.51 30.53 -30.11
C SER A 102 -16.01 30.85 -31.50
N ARG A 103 -15.54 32.08 -31.75
CA ARG A 103 -15.01 32.52 -33.07
C ARG A 103 -13.49 32.48 -33.16
N CYS A 104 -12.79 33.08 -32.20
CA CYS A 104 -11.33 33.20 -32.25
C CYS A 104 -10.59 32.16 -31.41
N LEU A 105 -11.31 31.33 -30.64
CA LEU A 105 -10.77 30.31 -29.74
C LEU A 105 -9.76 30.83 -28.70
N GLN A 106 -9.61 32.15 -28.56
CA GLN A 106 -8.78 32.73 -27.52
C GLN A 106 -9.41 32.51 -26.15
N LYS A 107 -8.53 32.27 -25.16
CA LYS A 107 -8.90 32.10 -23.76
C LYS A 107 -9.26 33.46 -23.17
N MET A 108 -10.52 33.61 -22.80
CA MET A 108 -11.11 34.86 -22.31
C MET A 108 -10.97 35.00 -20.80
N GLY A 109 -11.07 33.87 -20.11
CA GLY A 109 -10.96 33.78 -18.68
C GLY A 109 -10.82 32.32 -18.27
N GLN A 110 -9.98 32.08 -17.27
CA GLN A 110 -9.80 30.77 -16.68
C GLN A 110 -10.28 30.83 -15.23
N LYS A 111 -11.27 29.99 -14.90
CA LYS A 111 -11.72 29.82 -13.53
C LYS A 111 -11.16 28.51 -13.00
N SER A 112 -9.95 28.56 -12.45
CA SER A 112 -9.39 27.40 -11.75
C SER A 112 -10.12 27.19 -10.42
N TRP A 113 -10.47 25.93 -10.14
CA TRP A 113 -11.03 25.53 -8.85
C TRP A 113 -10.00 25.54 -7.73
N VAL A 114 -8.72 25.37 -8.09
CA VAL A 114 -7.55 25.41 -7.22
C VAL A 114 -6.61 26.50 -7.71
N GLY A 115 -6.48 27.57 -6.93
CA GLY A 115 -5.49 28.63 -7.17
C GLY A 115 -4.33 28.44 -6.22
N LEU A 116 -3.15 28.12 -6.76
CA LEU A 116 -1.89 28.28 -6.05
C LEU A 116 -1.46 29.75 -6.16
N PRO A 117 -0.73 30.30 -5.18
CA PRO A 117 -0.20 31.66 -5.28
C PRO A 117 0.74 31.75 -6.49
N ASN A 118 0.52 32.75 -7.35
CA ASN A 118 1.33 32.96 -8.56
C ASN A 118 2.79 33.33 -8.21
N ASN A 119 3.00 33.96 -7.05
CA ASN A 119 4.31 34.30 -6.52
C ASN A 119 4.44 33.73 -5.10
N PHE A 120 5.36 32.79 -4.92
CA PHE A 120 5.66 32.21 -3.59
C PHE A 120 6.36 33.19 -2.64
N SER A 121 6.87 34.30 -3.18
CA SER A 121 7.53 35.37 -2.42
C SER A 121 6.55 36.26 -1.64
N ASP A 122 5.27 36.24 -2.01
CA ASP A 122 4.26 37.09 -1.39
C ASP A 122 4.02 36.68 0.07
N GLU A 123 3.78 37.67 0.93
CA GLU A 123 3.56 37.46 2.37
C GLU A 123 2.23 36.76 2.66
N ILE A 124 1.28 36.89 1.74
CA ILE A 124 -0.07 36.36 1.84
C ILE A 124 -0.30 35.38 0.71
N TRP A 125 -0.68 34.15 1.05
CA TRP A 125 -1.06 33.11 0.09
C TRP A 125 -2.58 32.97 0.07
N GLN A 126 -3.18 33.12 -1.10
CA GLN A 126 -4.61 32.89 -1.31
C GLN A 126 -4.83 31.52 -1.94
N PHE A 127 -5.40 30.59 -1.17
CA PHE A 127 -5.85 29.30 -1.66
C PHE A 127 -7.33 29.40 -2.03
N ARG A 128 -7.65 29.28 -3.31
CA ARG A 128 -9.04 29.18 -3.78
C ARG A 128 -9.42 27.71 -3.90
N LEU A 129 -10.52 27.31 -3.26
CA LEU A 129 -11.15 26.00 -3.33
C LEU A 129 -12.62 26.21 -3.72
N GLY A 130 -12.89 26.27 -5.02
CA GLY A 130 -14.23 26.56 -5.54
C GLY A 130 -14.70 27.97 -5.18
N LYS A 131 -15.77 28.09 -4.37
CA LYS A 131 -16.29 29.38 -3.88
C LYS A 131 -15.65 29.82 -2.56
N CYS A 132 -14.95 28.93 -1.87
CA CYS A 132 -14.25 29.26 -0.63
C CYS A 132 -12.84 29.75 -0.98
N SER A 133 -12.50 30.93 -0.48
CA SER A 133 -11.15 31.48 -0.56
C SER A 133 -10.58 31.50 0.84
N ILE A 134 -9.52 30.73 1.06
CA ILE A 134 -8.78 30.73 2.32
C ILE A 134 -7.54 31.60 2.11
N ILE A 135 -7.43 32.67 2.88
CA ILE A 135 -6.28 33.58 2.85
C ILE A 135 -5.43 33.25 4.08
N LEU A 136 -4.21 32.75 3.86
CA LEU A 136 -3.25 32.44 4.93
C LEU A 136 -1.99 33.30 4.77
N ALA A 137 -1.41 33.73 5.88
CA ALA A 137 -0.05 34.24 5.85
C ALA A 137 0.93 33.11 5.51
N ARG A 138 2.03 33.43 4.82
CA ARG A 138 3.03 32.49 4.32
C ARG A 138 3.56 31.54 5.41
N LEU A 139 3.83 32.07 6.61
CA LEU A 139 4.35 31.27 7.72
C LEU A 139 3.38 30.15 8.12
N TYR A 140 2.09 30.46 8.27
CA TYR A 140 1.08 29.47 8.65
C TYR A 140 0.84 28.44 7.55
N ALA A 141 0.90 28.86 6.27
CA ALA A 141 0.76 27.93 5.16
C ALA A 141 1.91 26.91 5.10
N ILE A 142 3.15 27.35 5.32
CA ILE A 142 4.33 26.46 5.36
C ILE A 142 4.23 25.49 6.53
N ILE A 143 3.83 25.96 7.72
CA ILE A 143 3.66 25.11 8.91
C ILE A 143 2.55 24.08 8.68
N ALA A 144 1.42 24.48 8.10
CA ALA A 144 0.33 23.55 7.80
C ALA A 144 0.76 22.48 6.79
N LEU A 145 1.47 22.88 5.73
CA LEU A 145 1.97 21.96 4.72
C LEU A 145 3.02 20.98 5.29
N SER A 146 3.91 21.46 6.16
CA SER A 146 4.89 20.60 6.82
C SER A 146 4.24 19.62 7.80
N LEU A 147 3.19 20.03 8.52
CA LEU A 147 2.41 19.14 9.39
C LEU A 147 1.69 18.05 8.59
N VAL A 148 1.04 18.40 7.48
CA VAL A 148 0.37 17.43 6.61
C VAL A 148 1.38 16.46 6.00
N LEU A 149 2.51 16.97 5.49
CA LEU A 149 3.57 16.12 4.96
C LEU A 149 4.15 15.19 6.04
N GLY A 150 4.41 15.72 7.23
CA GLY A 150 4.89 14.96 8.38
C GLY A 150 3.91 13.87 8.80
N PHE A 151 2.60 14.16 8.82
CA PHE A 151 1.56 13.17 9.10
C PHE A 151 1.48 12.09 8.02
N CYS A 152 1.55 12.46 6.74
CA CYS A 152 1.60 11.50 5.64
C CYS A 152 2.83 10.57 5.73
N LEU A 153 4.00 11.14 6.00
CA LEU A 153 5.23 10.36 6.19
C LEU A 153 5.16 9.47 7.43
N TYR A 154 4.62 9.97 8.53
CA TYR A 154 4.40 9.20 9.75
C TYR A 154 3.40 8.06 9.53
N TYR A 155 2.31 8.30 8.80
CA TYR A 155 1.33 7.28 8.43
C TYR A 155 1.96 6.19 7.54
N VAL A 156 2.76 6.59 6.53
CA VAL A 156 3.49 5.64 5.68
C VAL A 156 4.52 4.85 6.50
N TYR A 157 5.20 5.49 7.45
CA TYR A 157 6.17 4.84 8.34
C TYR A 157 5.52 3.85 9.31
N LEU A 158 4.38 4.22 9.90
CA LEU A 158 3.63 3.34 10.80
C LEU A 158 2.95 2.19 10.07
N ARG A 159 2.80 2.27 8.74
CA ARG A 159 2.18 1.20 7.97
C ARG A 159 3.06 -0.06 8.07
N PRO A 160 2.57 -1.15 8.70
CA PRO A 160 3.32 -2.40 8.81
C PRO A 160 3.42 -2.99 7.41
N SER A 161 4.52 -2.67 6.73
CA SER A 161 4.98 -3.19 5.45
C SER A 161 3.98 -3.11 4.29
N PHE A 162 4.27 -2.23 3.33
CA PHE A 162 3.60 -2.19 2.02
C PHE A 162 3.60 -3.54 1.28
N PHE A 163 4.54 -4.43 1.63
CA PHE A 163 4.80 -5.71 0.98
C PHE A 163 4.63 -6.94 1.88
N GLN A 164 4.23 -6.81 3.15
CA GLN A 164 3.87 -8.04 3.88
C GLN A 164 2.49 -8.47 3.41
N PRO A 165 2.36 -9.68 2.83
CA PRO A 165 1.05 -10.23 2.57
C PRO A 165 0.31 -10.31 3.91
N LEU A 166 -0.92 -9.81 3.94
CA LEU A 166 -1.84 -10.02 5.05
C LEU A 166 -2.21 -11.52 5.05
N THR A 167 -1.32 -12.37 5.56
CA THR A 167 -1.65 -13.76 5.78
C THR A 167 -2.59 -13.80 7.00
N PRO A 168 -3.79 -14.38 6.89
CA PRO A 168 -4.74 -14.43 7.99
C PRO A 168 -4.28 -15.32 9.16
N TYR A 169 -3.11 -15.92 9.06
CA TYR A 169 -2.55 -16.86 10.02
C TYR A 169 -1.22 -16.34 10.56
N HIS A 170 -1.05 -16.51 11.87
CA HIS A 170 0.20 -16.21 12.57
C HIS A 170 1.21 -17.30 12.25
N THR A 171 2.20 -16.99 11.41
CA THR A 171 3.34 -17.89 11.18
C THR A 171 4.30 -17.74 12.36
N PRO A 172 4.81 -18.84 12.95
CA PRO A 172 5.80 -18.73 14.01
C PRO A 172 7.04 -18.00 13.48
N GLU A 173 7.46 -16.93 14.18
CA GLU A 173 8.64 -16.14 13.80
C GLU A 173 9.95 -16.91 14.07
N GLN A 174 9.92 -17.81 15.06
CA GLN A 174 11.06 -18.63 15.46
C GLN A 174 10.93 -20.04 14.90
N SER A 175 11.98 -20.52 14.24
CA SER A 175 12.01 -21.87 13.70
C SER A 175 12.31 -22.89 14.80
N ILE A 176 11.36 -23.77 15.08
CA ILE A 176 11.52 -24.88 16.04
C ILE A 176 11.84 -26.16 15.25
N GLN A 177 12.67 -27.04 15.83
CA GLN A 177 12.89 -28.37 15.26
C GLN A 177 11.71 -29.27 15.60
N ILE A 178 11.05 -29.80 14.59
CA ILE A 178 9.92 -30.71 14.72
C ILE A 178 10.33 -32.11 14.27
N SER A 179 9.86 -33.13 14.99
CA SER A 179 10.16 -34.54 14.72
C SER A 179 9.12 -35.22 13.82
N SER A 180 8.37 -34.44 13.03
CA SER A 180 7.27 -34.99 12.23
C SER A 180 7.80 -35.77 11.03
N SER A 181 7.26 -36.96 10.80
CA SER A 181 7.64 -37.80 9.67
C SER A 181 6.98 -37.34 8.36
N TRP A 182 7.55 -37.76 7.22
CA TRP A 182 6.95 -37.50 5.91
C TRP A 182 5.52 -38.06 5.79
N ASN A 183 5.26 -39.24 6.36
CA ASN A 183 3.93 -39.86 6.36
C ASN A 183 2.89 -39.02 7.13
N GLU A 184 3.26 -38.46 8.27
CA GLU A 184 2.39 -37.55 9.02
C GLU A 184 2.11 -36.28 8.23
N PHE A 185 3.14 -35.72 7.56
CA PHE A 185 2.96 -34.57 6.70
C PHE A 185 1.96 -34.86 5.57
N LEU A 186 2.01 -36.04 4.96
CA LEU A 186 1.04 -36.43 3.92
C LEU A 186 -0.39 -36.56 4.44
N ILE A 187 -0.58 -37.02 5.68
CA ILE A 187 -1.90 -37.10 6.30
C ILE A 187 -2.47 -35.71 6.57
N ASP A 188 -1.62 -34.75 6.95
CA ASP A 188 -2.06 -33.39 7.30
C ASP A 188 -2.17 -32.47 6.08
N CYS A 189 -1.28 -32.64 5.10
CA CYS A 189 -0.95 -31.68 4.05
C CYS A 189 -0.70 -32.33 2.67
N GLY A 190 -1.02 -33.61 2.50
CA GLY A 190 -0.81 -34.31 1.24
C GLY A 190 -1.76 -33.85 0.12
N GLY A 191 -1.44 -34.23 -1.11
CA GLY A 191 -2.17 -33.85 -2.32
C GLY A 191 -3.67 -34.14 -2.26
N GLN A 192 -4.07 -35.30 -1.73
CA GLN A 192 -5.48 -35.65 -1.56
C GLN A 192 -6.21 -34.69 -0.60
N VAL A 193 -5.58 -34.39 0.54
CA VAL A 193 -6.12 -33.49 1.58
C VAL A 193 -6.25 -32.06 1.05
N ILE A 194 -5.28 -31.63 0.23
CA ILE A 194 -5.31 -30.32 -0.44
C ILE A 194 -6.47 -30.22 -1.43
N VAL A 195 -6.71 -31.28 -2.21
CA VAL A 195 -7.82 -31.33 -3.18
C VAL A 195 -9.17 -31.32 -2.46
N GLU A 196 -9.28 -32.01 -1.32
CA GLU A 196 -10.50 -32.01 -0.50
C GLU A 196 -10.77 -30.67 0.17
N ASN A 197 -9.76 -30.10 0.85
CA ASN A 197 -9.91 -28.82 1.55
C ASN A 197 -8.57 -28.07 1.68
N PHE A 198 -8.23 -27.31 0.65
CA PHE A 198 -7.03 -26.47 0.62
C PHE A 198 -6.94 -25.49 1.80
N ILE A 199 -8.05 -24.89 2.23
CA ILE A 199 -8.04 -23.89 3.32
C ILE A 199 -7.63 -24.56 4.63
N HIS A 200 -8.18 -25.74 4.92
CA HIS A 200 -7.83 -26.52 6.11
C HIS A 200 -6.37 -26.98 6.06
N ALA A 201 -5.93 -27.61 4.96
CA ALA A 201 -4.56 -28.06 4.78
C ALA A 201 -3.55 -26.90 4.94
N ARG A 202 -3.85 -25.74 4.33
CA ARG A 202 -3.02 -24.53 4.46
C ARG A 202 -3.01 -23.99 5.89
N SER A 203 -4.14 -24.02 6.60
CA SER A 203 -4.19 -23.61 8.01
C SER A 203 -3.33 -24.51 8.90
N VAL A 204 -3.41 -25.82 8.71
CA VAL A 204 -2.58 -26.80 9.45
C VAL A 204 -1.10 -26.60 9.11
N PHE A 205 -0.78 -26.41 7.82
CA PHE A 205 0.58 -26.11 7.37
C PHE A 205 1.14 -24.87 8.06
N ASN A 206 0.42 -23.75 8.03
CA ASN A 206 0.88 -22.48 8.61
C ASN A 206 1.12 -22.58 10.13
N GLN A 207 0.32 -23.38 10.85
CA GLN A 207 0.43 -23.53 12.29
C GLN A 207 1.53 -24.52 12.71
N LYS A 208 1.66 -25.65 12.01
CA LYS A 208 2.52 -26.77 12.44
C LYS A 208 3.85 -26.83 11.70
N TYR A 209 3.87 -26.50 10.41
CA TYR A 209 4.98 -26.80 9.51
C TYR A 209 5.70 -25.55 8.98
N GLU A 210 4.97 -24.48 8.67
CA GLU A 210 5.56 -23.26 8.10
C GLU A 210 6.61 -22.69 9.06
N ASN A 211 7.76 -22.35 8.49
CA ASN A 211 8.94 -21.88 9.21
C ASN A 211 9.62 -22.85 10.18
N ASN A 212 9.08 -24.05 10.39
CA ASN A 212 9.71 -25.06 11.25
C ASN A 212 10.74 -25.89 10.48
N VAL A 213 11.66 -26.49 11.23
CA VAL A 213 12.75 -27.30 10.69
C VAL A 213 12.44 -28.76 10.91
N ILE A 214 12.53 -29.54 9.82
CA ILE A 214 12.35 -30.98 9.80
C ILE A 214 13.66 -31.69 9.45
N GLU A 215 13.69 -32.99 9.73
CA GLU A 215 14.71 -33.89 9.22
C GLU A 215 14.02 -35.06 8.51
N TRP A 216 14.19 -35.17 7.19
CA TRP A 216 13.57 -36.21 6.37
C TRP A 216 14.61 -36.97 5.54
N LEU A 217 14.18 -38.14 5.06
CA LEU A 217 14.93 -39.01 4.16
C LEU A 217 14.22 -39.03 2.81
N GLY A 218 14.96 -38.80 1.74
CA GLY A 218 14.44 -38.86 0.38
C GLY A 218 15.51 -39.25 -0.62
N TYR A 219 15.11 -39.47 -1.86
CA TYR A 219 15.99 -39.90 -2.94
C TYR A 219 16.27 -38.75 -3.89
N PHE A 220 17.55 -38.57 -4.21
CA PHE A 220 17.99 -37.56 -5.16
C PHE A 220 17.47 -37.86 -6.57
N SER A 221 16.87 -36.86 -7.21
CA SER A 221 16.41 -36.94 -8.59
C SER A 221 17.25 -36.08 -9.54
N GLU A 222 17.33 -34.78 -9.30
CA GLU A 222 17.98 -33.84 -10.23
C GLU A 222 18.49 -32.61 -9.48
N ILE A 223 19.57 -31.99 -9.97
CA ILE A 223 20.03 -30.66 -9.52
C ILE A 223 19.78 -29.68 -10.66
N LYS A 224 19.16 -28.55 -10.35
CA LYS A 224 18.99 -27.42 -11.25
C LYS A 224 19.69 -26.20 -10.68
N ASP A 225 20.62 -25.66 -11.44
CA ASP A 225 21.23 -24.36 -11.13
C ASP A 225 20.21 -23.25 -11.38
N THR A 226 20.10 -22.33 -10.42
CA THR A 226 19.15 -21.23 -10.50
C THR A 226 19.90 -19.96 -10.86
N ASP A 227 19.95 -19.63 -12.15
CA ASP A 227 20.53 -18.37 -12.64
C ASP A 227 19.60 -17.19 -12.30
N ARG A 228 19.70 -16.66 -11.08
CA ARG A 228 19.08 -15.36 -10.75
C ARG A 228 20.05 -14.22 -11.03
N PHE A 229 19.52 -13.11 -11.53
CA PHE A 229 20.28 -11.88 -11.75
C PHE A 229 21.01 -11.46 -10.44
N PRO A 230 22.33 -11.22 -10.49
CA PRO A 230 23.18 -11.03 -9.30
C PRO A 230 22.94 -9.72 -8.54
N LEU A 231 22.00 -8.88 -8.97
CA LEU A 231 21.77 -7.56 -8.36
C LEU A 231 20.87 -7.59 -7.11
N PHE A 232 20.18 -8.70 -6.81
CA PHE A 232 19.15 -8.76 -5.76
C PHE A 232 19.04 -10.06 -4.94
N SER A 233 19.98 -11.00 -4.99
CA SER A 233 19.77 -12.29 -4.31
C SER A 233 21.04 -13.02 -3.87
N ASP A 234 21.45 -12.81 -2.62
CA ASP A 234 22.53 -13.55 -1.95
C ASP A 234 22.12 -14.95 -1.42
N THR A 235 20.90 -15.42 -1.64
CA THR A 235 20.35 -16.45 -0.75
C THR A 235 20.18 -17.85 -1.32
N ILE A 236 20.02 -18.05 -2.65
CA ILE A 236 19.75 -19.38 -3.22
C ILE A 236 20.46 -19.53 -4.57
N VAL A 237 21.25 -20.59 -4.70
CA VAL A 237 22.12 -20.83 -5.88
C VAL A 237 21.70 -22.08 -6.64
N LYS A 238 21.40 -23.15 -5.90
CA LYS A 238 21.03 -24.44 -6.47
C LYS A 238 19.72 -24.93 -5.90
N THR A 239 19.02 -25.70 -6.71
CA THR A 239 17.77 -26.36 -6.33
C THR A 239 17.93 -27.86 -6.57
N ILE A 240 17.70 -28.66 -5.53
CA ILE A 240 17.77 -30.11 -5.58
C ILE A 240 16.35 -30.66 -5.57
N MET A 241 16.03 -31.51 -6.54
CA MET A 241 14.76 -32.21 -6.61
C MET A 241 14.88 -33.55 -5.90
N ILE A 242 13.96 -33.80 -4.97
CA ILE A 242 13.93 -34.99 -4.11
C ILE A 242 12.62 -35.72 -4.30
N LYS A 243 12.72 -37.03 -4.48
CA LYS A 243 11.61 -37.97 -4.54
C LYS A 243 11.46 -38.64 -3.18
N MET A 244 10.27 -38.59 -2.60
CA MET A 244 9.99 -39.14 -1.28
C MET A 244 9.36 -40.54 -1.39
N PHE A 245 9.35 -41.27 -0.28
CA PHE A 245 8.67 -42.56 -0.19
C PHE A 245 7.82 -42.61 1.08
N PRO A 246 6.49 -42.81 0.98
CA PRO A 246 5.68 -42.90 -0.23
C PRO A 246 5.67 -41.58 -1.02
N SER A 247 5.48 -41.65 -2.34
CA SER A 247 5.47 -40.47 -3.21
C SER A 247 4.05 -40.00 -3.50
N GLU A 248 3.85 -38.69 -3.65
CA GLU A 248 2.53 -38.11 -3.97
C GLU A 248 2.24 -38.16 -5.46
N SER A 249 3.28 -38.00 -6.28
CA SER A 249 3.19 -38.05 -7.73
C SER A 249 3.88 -39.30 -8.26
N MET A 250 3.43 -39.87 -9.38
CA MET A 250 4.21 -40.92 -10.05
C MET A 250 5.36 -40.33 -10.88
N MET A 251 5.14 -39.15 -11.48
CA MET A 251 5.99 -38.62 -12.56
C MET A 251 6.91 -37.48 -12.12
N TYR A 252 6.54 -36.76 -11.06
CA TYR A 252 7.24 -35.56 -10.62
C TYR A 252 7.96 -35.78 -9.28
N PRO A 253 9.06 -35.08 -9.00
CA PRO A 253 9.62 -35.02 -7.65
C PRO A 253 8.58 -34.47 -6.67
N ASP A 254 8.70 -34.82 -5.39
CA ASP A 254 7.78 -34.34 -4.36
C ASP A 254 8.29 -33.03 -3.74
N ILE A 255 9.62 -32.90 -3.59
CA ILE A 255 10.27 -31.80 -2.86
C ILE A 255 11.28 -31.07 -3.75
N VAL A 256 11.23 -29.75 -3.67
CA VAL A 256 12.23 -28.79 -4.16
C VAL A 256 12.99 -28.26 -2.96
N LEU A 257 14.26 -28.65 -2.85
CA LEU A 257 15.15 -28.24 -1.79
C LEU A 257 16.09 -27.14 -2.30
N SER A 258 15.86 -25.90 -1.89
CA SER A 258 16.71 -24.76 -2.22
C SER A 258 17.94 -24.71 -1.33
N ILE A 259 19.10 -24.54 -1.96
CA ILE A 259 20.41 -24.54 -1.30
C ILE A 259 20.97 -23.11 -1.27
N PRO A 260 21.25 -22.58 -0.09
CA PRO A 260 21.91 -21.28 0.03
C PRO A 260 23.39 -21.35 -0.37
N TYR A 261 23.93 -20.23 -0.84
CA TYR A 261 25.33 -20.14 -1.30
C TYR A 261 26.34 -20.63 -0.25
N SER A 262 26.09 -20.32 1.03
CA SER A 262 26.94 -20.76 2.15
C SER A 262 27.03 -22.29 2.27
N LEU A 263 25.93 -23.00 2.00
CA LEU A 263 25.86 -24.45 2.07
C LEU A 263 26.36 -25.10 0.77
N ASP A 264 26.10 -24.47 -0.38
CA ASP A 264 26.57 -24.95 -1.69
C ASP A 264 28.10 -25.09 -1.74
N LYS A 265 28.83 -24.08 -1.25
CA LYS A 265 30.29 -24.10 -1.19
C LYS A 265 30.84 -25.27 -0.35
N GLN A 266 30.12 -25.68 0.70
CA GLN A 266 30.52 -26.80 1.57
C GLN A 266 30.20 -28.16 0.93
N LEU A 267 29.12 -28.23 0.16
CA LEU A 267 28.60 -29.48 -0.41
C LEU A 267 29.00 -29.73 -1.87
N SER A 268 29.79 -28.85 -2.48
CA SER A 268 30.20 -28.95 -3.89
C SER A 268 30.81 -30.32 -4.27
N GLU A 269 31.66 -30.87 -3.40
CA GLU A 269 32.23 -32.22 -3.60
C GLU A 269 31.18 -33.33 -3.48
N MET A 270 30.23 -33.20 -2.55
CA MET A 270 29.13 -34.15 -2.42
C MET A 270 28.25 -34.13 -3.68
N PHE A 271 27.93 -32.94 -4.21
CA PHE A 271 27.10 -32.79 -5.39
C PHE A 271 27.73 -33.38 -6.65
N SER A 272 29.07 -33.32 -6.80
CA SER A 272 29.75 -33.94 -7.95
C SER A 272 29.69 -35.46 -7.94
N THR A 273 29.56 -36.09 -6.76
CA THR A 273 29.44 -37.55 -6.60
C THR A 273 27.99 -38.05 -6.54
N LEU A 274 27.02 -37.16 -6.70
CA LEU A 274 25.60 -37.48 -6.54
C LEU A 274 25.03 -38.07 -7.84
N LYS A 275 24.36 -39.23 -7.74
CA LYS A 275 23.70 -39.91 -8.85
C LYS A 275 22.23 -40.11 -8.50
N LYS A 276 21.37 -40.04 -9.52
CA LYS A 276 19.92 -40.27 -9.39
C LYS A 276 19.66 -41.55 -8.59
N GLY A 277 18.78 -41.49 -7.58
CA GLY A 277 18.46 -42.60 -6.68
C GLY A 277 19.32 -42.70 -5.41
N HIS A 278 20.32 -41.83 -5.21
CA HIS A 278 21.03 -41.75 -3.93
C HIS A 278 20.10 -41.26 -2.82
N GLU A 279 20.11 -41.97 -1.70
CA GLU A 279 19.42 -41.52 -0.50
C GLU A 279 20.15 -40.34 0.16
N LEU A 280 19.35 -39.33 0.50
CA LEU A 280 19.75 -38.10 1.14
C LEU A 280 18.96 -37.92 2.43
N ARG A 281 19.69 -37.71 3.52
CA ARG A 281 19.16 -37.19 4.77
C ARG A 281 19.35 -35.69 4.77
N PHE A 282 18.27 -34.94 4.89
CA PHE A 282 18.35 -33.49 4.87
C PHE A 282 17.57 -32.88 6.02
N LYS A 283 18.14 -31.79 6.55
CA LYS A 283 17.50 -30.93 7.52
C LYS A 283 17.13 -29.63 6.83
N ALA A 284 15.85 -29.29 6.83
CA ALA A 284 15.34 -28.17 6.04
C ALA A 284 14.19 -27.45 6.72
N LYS A 285 14.06 -26.16 6.41
CA LYS A 285 12.93 -25.31 6.82
C LYS A 285 11.83 -25.38 5.77
N LEU A 286 10.59 -25.66 6.16
CA LEU A 286 9.48 -25.63 5.21
C LEU A 286 9.08 -24.17 4.91
N VAL A 287 8.97 -23.86 3.62
CA VAL A 287 8.64 -22.51 3.12
C VAL A 287 7.27 -22.51 2.47
N SER A 288 7.01 -23.46 1.57
CA SER A 288 5.71 -23.56 0.88
C SER A 288 5.27 -24.99 0.76
N ILE A 289 3.96 -25.18 0.95
CA ILE A 289 3.25 -26.40 0.57
C ILE A 289 3.05 -26.44 -0.96
N GLY A 290 3.13 -27.64 -1.51
CA GLY A 290 2.89 -28.03 -2.88
C GLY A 290 1.76 -29.07 -2.97
N ASN A 291 1.60 -29.72 -4.12
CA ASN A 291 0.67 -30.81 -4.39
C ASN A 291 1.28 -31.76 -5.44
N GLU A 292 0.50 -32.73 -5.94
CA GLU A 292 0.93 -33.71 -6.96
C GLU A 292 1.43 -33.11 -8.30
N PHE A 293 1.12 -31.83 -8.57
CA PHE A 293 1.56 -31.08 -9.76
C PHE A 293 2.60 -30.00 -9.45
N LYS A 294 2.78 -29.64 -8.19
CA LYS A 294 3.66 -28.57 -7.73
C LYS A 294 4.47 -29.04 -6.53
N MET A 295 5.77 -29.14 -6.68
CA MET A 295 6.66 -29.60 -5.60
C MET A 295 6.55 -28.73 -4.34
N HIS A 296 6.68 -29.37 -3.17
CA HIS A 296 6.81 -28.68 -1.88
C HIS A 296 8.16 -27.96 -1.82
N HIS A 297 8.19 -26.73 -1.31
CA HIS A 297 9.40 -25.91 -1.28
C HIS A 297 10.00 -25.83 0.12
N LEU A 298 11.25 -26.28 0.22
CA LEU A 298 12.02 -26.34 1.45
C LEU A 298 13.36 -25.62 1.27
N LEU A 299 13.86 -25.01 2.34
CA LEU A 299 15.17 -24.37 2.40
C LEU A 299 16.15 -25.24 3.20
N ALA A 300 17.22 -25.73 2.58
CA ALA A 300 18.18 -26.60 3.23
C ALA A 300 19.00 -25.88 4.31
N GLN A 301 19.19 -26.56 5.44
CA GLN A 301 20.16 -26.20 6.47
C GLN A 301 21.35 -27.16 6.48
N SER A 302 21.10 -28.46 6.32
CA SER A 302 22.16 -29.47 6.16
C SER A 302 21.68 -30.62 5.28
N ILE A 303 22.62 -31.26 4.59
CA ILE A 303 22.37 -32.42 3.73
C ILE A 303 23.50 -33.40 3.94
N GLN A 304 23.16 -34.68 4.09
CA GLN A 304 24.09 -35.78 4.27
C GLN A 304 23.69 -36.93 3.35
N LYS A 305 24.67 -37.48 2.64
CA LYS A 305 24.53 -38.68 1.82
C LYS A 305 24.66 -39.91 2.71
N THR A 306 23.63 -40.75 2.78
CA THR A 306 23.63 -41.97 3.64
C THR A 306 24.19 -43.20 2.92
N GLY A 307 24.35 -43.16 1.59
CA GLY A 307 25.08 -44.16 0.81
C GLY A 307 24.25 -45.30 0.22
N TYR A 308 22.94 -45.38 0.53
CA TYR A 308 22.04 -46.34 -0.09
C TYR A 308 21.61 -45.87 -1.49
N LEU A 309 21.73 -46.74 -2.49
CA LEU A 309 21.23 -46.54 -3.84
C LEU A 309 19.99 -47.40 -4.01
N ARG A 310 18.84 -46.78 -4.30
CA ARG A 310 17.63 -47.50 -4.69
C ARG A 310 17.58 -47.61 -6.21
N GLU A 311 17.22 -48.79 -6.72
CA GLU A 311 17.17 -49.02 -8.17
C GLU A 311 16.12 -48.11 -8.85
N LEU A 312 16.50 -47.58 -10.02
CA LEU A 312 15.78 -46.54 -10.76
C LEU A 312 14.39 -46.96 -11.28
N SER A 313 14.07 -48.26 -11.28
CA SER A 313 12.80 -48.81 -11.77
C SER A 313 11.59 -48.35 -10.96
N GLU A 314 11.79 -47.89 -9.72
CA GLU A 314 10.74 -47.30 -8.87
C GLU A 314 10.72 -45.76 -8.90
N LEU A 315 11.68 -45.13 -9.58
CA LEU A 315 11.91 -43.69 -9.62
C LEU A 315 11.75 -43.15 -11.05
N PHE A 316 10.59 -43.36 -11.69
CA PHE A 316 10.28 -42.77 -12.99
C PHE A 316 10.01 -41.27 -12.84
N VAL A 317 11.07 -40.46 -12.67
CA VAL A 317 10.96 -39.01 -12.81
C VAL A 317 11.17 -38.66 -14.27
N ARG A 318 10.13 -38.09 -14.90
CA ARG A 318 10.25 -37.59 -16.27
C ARG A 318 11.17 -36.37 -16.23
N ASP A 319 12.26 -36.38 -17.01
CA ASP A 319 13.14 -35.20 -17.14
C ASP A 319 12.29 -34.01 -17.62
N GLY A 320 12.00 -33.11 -16.69
CA GLY A 320 10.91 -32.15 -16.80
C GLY A 320 11.40 -30.75 -17.08
N SER A 321 11.25 -30.29 -18.32
CA SER A 321 11.20 -28.87 -18.63
C SER A 321 10.02 -28.24 -17.86
N MET A 322 10.29 -27.61 -16.72
CA MET A 322 9.27 -26.89 -15.97
C MET A 322 8.68 -25.76 -16.83
N PRO A 323 7.35 -25.51 -16.77
CA PRO A 323 6.81 -24.21 -17.16
C PRO A 323 7.40 -23.15 -16.23
N LEU A 324 7.98 -22.11 -16.83
CA LEU A 324 8.47 -20.93 -16.11
C LEU A 324 7.30 -20.35 -15.30
N ILE A 325 7.45 -20.34 -13.97
CA ILE A 325 6.58 -19.58 -13.05
C ILE A 325 6.93 -18.09 -13.16
#